data_AF-A0A2G4SGF9-F1
#
_entry.id   AF-A0A2G4SGF9-F1
#
_cell.length_a   1.000
_cell.length_b   1.000
_cell.length_c   1.000
_cell.angle_alpha   90.00
_cell.angle_beta   90.00
_cell.angle_gamma   90.00
#
_symmetry.space_group_name_H-M   'P 1'
#
loop_
_entity.id
_entity.type
_entity.pdbx_description
1 polymer ?
#
loop_
_entity_poly.entity_id
_entity_poly.type
_entity_poly.pdbx_seq_one_letter_code
_entity_poly.pdbx_strand_id
1 'polypeptide(L)'
;MQLKIISLATLGLLFLTSAKFGVQAADETDLVDGQQLSDTYLSAFANDEENDDLDFELSDEEVHTLTKRADSCAKYHTVVGSDTCISISKKYGASLNNFYSWNPQVNKSCTNLINGKKYCVKKGSSSSSSSSTKKAAKKKSSKKKSSSKKETRKKIQSQSAFTYYWIAQPNDYKGGKKVAVKTCSGQTIGSVSEDYADALVMEGTGVVGSKIVNLGGCTCKDFKCFEMVNRKSDPYGLTSYGTPLRPYVTIASNDIKKGTKIYVPSLVGWKIPGSKKTHNGCLLVDDQSWSFKGKHIDFYVYAMDNYQTLDKAHHLNKVDIYEGGSCKLLNYM
;
A
#
# COMPACT_ATOMS: atom_id res chain seq x y z
N MET A 1 73.79 7.78 4.26
CA MET A 1 73.59 6.39 3.76
C MET A 1 72.41 6.44 2.79
N GLN A 2 72.65 6.62 1.48
CA GLN A 2 72.70 5.56 0.45
C GLN A 2 71.47 4.63 0.50
N LEU A 3 70.46 4.77 -0.37
CA LEU A 3 70.40 4.52 -1.83
C LEU A 3 70.61 3.04 -2.22
N LYS A 4 69.56 2.43 -2.80
CA LYS A 4 69.50 1.31 -3.78
C LYS A 4 68.00 0.94 -3.87
N ILE A 5 67.22 1.17 -4.93
CA ILE A 5 67.37 0.90 -6.38
C ILE A 5 67.93 -0.48 -6.64
N ILE A 6 67.06 -1.45 -6.97
CA ILE A 6 67.28 -2.41 -8.05
C ILE A 6 65.93 -2.64 -8.77
N SER A 7 65.89 -2.15 -10.00
CA SER A 7 65.07 -2.65 -11.11
C SER A 7 65.79 -3.85 -11.73
N LEU A 8 65.08 -4.87 -12.23
CA LEU A 8 65.21 -5.27 -13.63
C LEU A 8 64.08 -6.20 -14.07
N ALA A 9 63.62 -5.94 -15.29
CA ALA A 9 62.49 -6.48 -16.00
C ALA A 9 62.84 -7.75 -16.82
N THR A 10 61.88 -8.10 -17.70
CA THR A 10 61.89 -9.06 -18.83
C THR A 10 61.30 -10.43 -18.47
N LEU A 11 60.45 -11.07 -19.27
CA LEU A 11 59.86 -10.82 -20.58
C LEU A 11 58.66 -11.77 -20.70
N GLY A 12 57.54 -11.37 -21.31
CA GLY A 12 56.39 -12.27 -21.47
C GLY A 12 55.21 -11.63 -22.19
N LEU A 13 55.50 -11.03 -23.34
CA LEU A 13 54.51 -10.65 -24.35
C LEU A 13 53.89 -11.94 -24.91
N LEU A 14 52.56 -12.03 -25.05
CA LEU A 14 51.91 -12.52 -26.27
C LEU A 14 50.37 -12.38 -26.20
N PHE A 15 49.88 -11.50 -27.07
CA PHE A 15 48.60 -11.42 -27.78
C PHE A 15 47.24 -11.24 -27.06
N LEU A 16 46.76 -10.00 -27.21
CA LEU A 16 45.37 -9.66 -27.47
C LEU A 16 44.79 -10.48 -28.64
N THR A 17 43.55 -10.95 -28.50
CA THR A 17 42.61 -10.96 -29.62
C THR A 17 41.26 -10.39 -29.18
N SER A 18 40.84 -9.42 -29.96
CA SER A 18 39.63 -8.63 -29.84
C SER A 18 38.40 -9.42 -30.28
N ALA A 19 37.26 -9.03 -29.71
CA ALA A 19 35.93 -9.38 -30.17
C ALA A 19 35.76 -9.12 -31.69
N LYS A 20 35.08 -10.05 -32.36
CA LYS A 20 34.28 -9.76 -33.54
C LYS A 20 32.87 -10.29 -33.31
N PHE A 21 31.96 -9.35 -33.08
CA PHE A 21 30.54 -9.50 -33.35
C PHE A 21 30.36 -9.73 -34.85
N GLY A 22 29.80 -10.88 -35.23
CA GLY A 22 29.19 -11.10 -36.52
C GLY A 22 27.69 -11.26 -36.30
N VAL A 23 26.93 -10.25 -36.71
CA VAL A 23 25.48 -10.35 -36.91
C VAL A 23 25.28 -10.94 -38.30
N GLN A 24 24.56 -12.06 -38.42
CA GLN A 24 23.90 -12.42 -39.67
C GLN A 24 22.50 -12.97 -39.33
N ALA A 25 21.57 -12.61 -40.21
CA ALA A 25 20.14 -12.57 -40.05
C ALA A 25 19.44 -13.93 -39.96
N ALA A 26 18.17 -13.83 -39.59
CA ALA A 26 17.17 -14.88 -39.53
C ALA A 26 17.08 -15.75 -40.78
N ASP A 27 16.76 -17.02 -40.56
CA ASP A 27 15.98 -17.83 -41.49
C ASP A 27 14.96 -18.67 -40.70
N GLU A 28 13.79 -18.80 -41.29
CA GLU A 28 12.56 -19.42 -40.81
C GLU A 28 12.44 -20.79 -41.47
N THR A 29 12.11 -21.82 -40.69
CA THR A 29 11.82 -23.26 -40.98
C THR A 29 12.65 -24.08 -39.97
N ASP A 30 12.12 -25.00 -39.17
CA ASP A 30 11.14 -26.04 -39.47
C ASP A 30 10.46 -26.51 -38.18
N LEU A 31 9.21 -26.96 -38.29
CA LEU A 31 8.47 -27.61 -37.22
C LEU A 31 8.83 -29.10 -37.17
N VAL A 32 8.72 -29.67 -35.97
CA VAL A 32 8.68 -31.10 -35.63
C VAL A 32 10.04 -31.82 -35.54
N ASP A 33 10.51 -32.05 -34.30
CA ASP A 33 10.62 -33.42 -33.81
C ASP A 33 10.77 -33.47 -32.29
N GLY A 34 10.09 -34.46 -31.70
CA GLY A 34 9.95 -34.65 -30.26
C GLY A 34 11.26 -35.04 -29.58
N GLN A 35 11.54 -34.40 -28.45
CA GLN A 35 12.58 -34.88 -27.54
C GLN A 35 11.90 -35.55 -26.34
N GLN A 36 12.16 -36.86 -26.24
CA GLN A 36 11.67 -37.80 -25.24
C GLN A 36 11.83 -37.27 -23.80
N LEU A 37 10.73 -37.30 -23.06
CA LEU A 37 10.76 -37.26 -21.60
C LEU A 37 11.29 -38.60 -21.10
N SER A 38 12.19 -38.55 -20.11
CA SER A 38 12.83 -39.73 -19.51
C SER A 38 11.82 -40.72 -18.95
N ASP A 39 12.11 -42.02 -19.09
CA ASP A 39 11.32 -43.16 -18.58
C ASP A 39 11.01 -43.10 -17.07
N THR A 40 11.68 -42.23 -16.32
CA THR A 40 11.40 -41.93 -14.91
C THR A 40 10.09 -41.15 -14.70
N TYR A 41 9.53 -40.51 -15.74
CA TYR A 41 8.30 -39.71 -15.64
C TYR A 41 7.03 -40.53 -15.95
N LEU A 42 7.17 -41.67 -16.63
CA LEU A 42 6.04 -42.55 -17.00
C LEU A 42 5.77 -43.67 -15.97
N SER A 43 6.63 -43.88 -14.97
CA SER A 43 6.41 -44.86 -13.90
C SER A 43 5.63 -44.32 -12.69
N ALA A 44 5.23 -43.05 -12.70
CA ALA A 44 4.49 -42.42 -11.60
C ALA A 44 2.95 -42.54 -11.72
N PHE A 45 2.43 -43.09 -12.83
CA PHE A 45 0.97 -43.17 -13.08
C PHE A 45 0.48 -44.56 -13.54
N ALA A 46 1.32 -45.59 -13.47
CA ALA A 46 0.89 -46.96 -13.70
C ALA A 46 0.88 -47.68 -12.35
N ASN A 47 -0.26 -47.65 -11.66
CA ASN A 47 -0.75 -48.64 -10.69
C ASN A 47 -2.07 -48.12 -10.09
N ASP A 48 -3.12 -48.07 -10.89
CA ASP A 48 -4.50 -48.18 -10.41
C ASP A 48 -5.06 -49.43 -11.08
N GLU A 49 -5.20 -50.53 -10.32
CA GLU A 49 -6.41 -51.36 -10.35
C GLU A 49 -6.38 -52.46 -9.28
N GLU A 50 -7.54 -52.59 -8.63
CA GLU A 50 -8.07 -53.67 -7.79
C GLU A 50 -7.43 -53.94 -6.43
N ASN A 51 -8.18 -53.58 -5.37
CA ASN A 51 -8.72 -54.59 -4.45
C ASN A 51 -9.95 -54.03 -3.70
N ASP A 52 -11.03 -54.81 -3.76
CA ASP A 52 -12.28 -54.71 -3.01
C ASP A 52 -12.08 -54.86 -1.49
N ASP A 53 -13.11 -54.41 -0.76
CA ASP A 53 -13.43 -54.72 0.64
C ASP A 53 -12.53 -54.15 1.74
N LEU A 54 -12.74 -52.87 2.06
CA LEU A 54 -12.58 -52.37 3.44
C LEU A 54 -13.73 -51.45 3.83
N ASP A 55 -14.71 -52.04 4.49
CA ASP A 55 -15.77 -51.38 5.24
C ASP A 55 -15.13 -50.72 6.47
N PHE A 56 -14.64 -49.49 6.31
CA PHE A 56 -14.09 -48.69 7.40
C PHE A 56 -15.20 -47.80 7.96
N GLU A 57 -15.83 -48.29 9.05
CA GLU A 57 -16.73 -47.52 9.90
C GLU A 57 -16.13 -46.12 10.18
N LEU A 58 -16.84 -45.09 9.72
CA LEU A 58 -16.55 -43.70 10.04
C LEU A 58 -16.75 -43.49 11.54
N SER A 59 -15.66 -43.61 12.31
CA SER A 59 -15.60 -43.07 13.65
C SER A 59 -15.74 -41.54 13.57
N ASP A 60 -16.82 -41.03 14.15
CA ASP A 60 -17.30 -39.64 14.16
C ASP A 60 -16.36 -38.60 14.82
N GLU A 61 -15.06 -38.61 14.54
CA GLU A 61 -14.12 -37.62 15.08
C GLU A 61 -13.03 -37.25 14.07
N GLU A 62 -13.41 -36.53 13.01
CA GLU A 62 -12.64 -35.36 12.55
C GLU A 62 -13.50 -34.56 11.57
N VAL A 63 -14.58 -33.99 12.13
CA VAL A 63 -15.27 -32.84 11.54
C VAL A 63 -14.23 -31.73 11.44
N HIS A 64 -13.60 -31.61 10.27
CA HIS A 64 -13.05 -30.34 9.82
C HIS A 64 -14.13 -29.30 10.06
N THR A 65 -13.94 -28.50 11.10
CA THR A 65 -14.81 -27.39 11.43
C THR A 65 -14.76 -26.44 10.25
N LEU A 66 -15.66 -26.65 9.28
CA LEU A 66 -16.13 -25.64 8.36
C LEU A 66 -16.55 -24.49 9.25
N THR A 67 -15.63 -23.52 9.39
CA THR A 67 -15.80 -22.41 10.32
C THR A 67 -17.11 -21.74 9.95
N LYS A 68 -18.04 -21.84 10.89
CA LYS A 68 -19.46 -21.50 10.76
C LYS A 68 -19.65 -20.25 9.90
N ARG A 69 -20.21 -20.43 8.71
CA ARG A 69 -20.64 -19.32 7.85
C ARG A 69 -21.61 -18.50 8.68
N ALA A 70 -21.42 -17.18 8.81
CA ALA A 70 -22.25 -16.33 9.67
C ALA A 70 -23.74 -16.68 9.50
N ASP A 71 -24.36 -17.21 10.57
CA ASP A 71 -25.68 -17.90 10.58
C ASP A 71 -26.87 -17.05 10.08
N SER A 72 -26.64 -15.85 9.56
CA SER A 72 -27.67 -14.99 8.98
C SER A 72 -27.12 -14.01 7.93
N CYS A 73 -26.31 -14.49 6.98
CA CYS A 73 -25.87 -13.66 5.87
C CYS A 73 -27.00 -13.46 4.84
N ALA A 74 -27.46 -12.21 4.67
CA ALA A 74 -28.50 -11.84 3.72
C ALA A 74 -27.98 -11.59 2.30
N LYS A 75 -26.67 -11.30 2.12
CA LYS A 75 -26.09 -11.05 0.80
C LYS A 75 -24.62 -11.44 0.73
N TYR A 76 -24.22 -12.05 -0.38
CA TYR A 76 -22.85 -12.42 -0.68
C TYR A 76 -22.25 -11.62 -1.85
N HIS A 77 -20.92 -11.51 -1.86
CA HIS A 77 -20.12 -10.97 -2.95
C HIS A 77 -19.06 -12.00 -3.38
N THR A 78 -18.93 -12.21 -4.69
CA THR A 78 -17.88 -13.05 -5.28
C THR A 78 -16.66 -12.18 -5.58
N VAL A 79 -15.52 -12.51 -4.98
CA VAL A 79 -14.26 -11.77 -5.13
C VAL A 79 -13.70 -11.93 -6.54
N VAL A 80 -13.29 -10.81 -7.14
CA VAL A 80 -12.44 -10.79 -8.35
C VAL A 80 -11.07 -10.17 -8.03
N GLY A 81 -10.07 -10.35 -8.91
CA GLY A 81 -8.67 -10.04 -8.62
C GLY A 81 -8.33 -8.58 -8.25
N SER A 82 -9.25 -7.63 -8.44
CA SER A 82 -9.10 -6.24 -8.01
C SER A 82 -9.75 -5.92 -6.66
N ASP A 83 -10.41 -6.88 -6.03
CA ASP A 83 -11.17 -6.66 -4.80
C ASP A 83 -10.30 -6.72 -3.55
N THR A 84 -10.57 -5.81 -2.63
CA THR A 84 -10.04 -5.76 -1.27
C THR A 84 -11.21 -5.75 -0.29
N CYS A 85 -10.96 -6.08 0.98
CA CYS A 85 -11.99 -6.04 2.03
C CYS A 85 -12.59 -4.64 2.13
N ILE A 86 -11.75 -3.63 1.89
CA ILE A 86 -12.14 -2.23 1.82
C ILE A 86 -13.05 -1.97 0.61
N SER A 87 -12.67 -2.41 -0.60
CA SER A 87 -13.49 -2.18 -1.81
C SER A 87 -14.84 -2.92 -1.73
N ILE A 88 -14.84 -4.16 -1.22
CA ILE A 88 -16.04 -4.99 -1.06
C ILE A 88 -16.97 -4.38 0.00
N SER A 89 -16.45 -4.04 1.19
CA SER A 89 -17.27 -3.43 2.26
C SER A 89 -17.91 -2.12 1.78
N LYS A 90 -17.14 -1.29 1.06
CA LYS A 90 -17.62 -0.05 0.46
C LYS A 90 -18.72 -0.29 -0.58
N LYS A 91 -18.58 -1.29 -1.45
CA LYS A 91 -19.55 -1.62 -2.50
C LYS A 91 -20.95 -1.93 -1.95
N TYR A 92 -21.02 -2.51 -0.74
CA TYR A 92 -22.28 -2.92 -0.12
C TYR A 92 -22.71 -2.03 1.07
N GLY A 93 -22.00 -0.92 1.32
CA GLY A 93 -22.33 0.01 2.40
C GLY A 93 -22.13 -0.58 3.80
N ALA A 94 -21.24 -1.56 3.93
CA ALA A 94 -20.86 -2.17 5.21
C ALA A 94 -19.61 -1.50 5.77
N SER A 95 -19.50 -1.39 7.10
CA SER A 95 -18.22 -1.05 7.73
C SER A 95 -17.24 -2.22 7.57
N LEU A 96 -15.95 -1.91 7.52
CA LEU A 96 -14.92 -2.93 7.41
C LEU A 96 -14.94 -3.90 8.61
N ASN A 97 -15.19 -3.37 9.81
CA ASN A 97 -15.38 -4.18 11.02
C ASN A 97 -16.57 -5.13 10.91
N ASN A 98 -17.68 -4.69 10.31
CA ASN A 98 -18.84 -5.55 10.08
C ASN A 98 -18.51 -6.65 9.06
N PHE A 99 -17.78 -6.32 7.99
CA PHE A 99 -17.33 -7.32 7.03
C PHE A 99 -16.45 -8.40 7.66
N TYR A 100 -15.50 -8.02 8.51
CA TYR A 100 -14.70 -9.00 9.28
C TYR A 100 -15.56 -9.81 10.26
N SER A 101 -16.50 -9.17 10.95
CA SER A 101 -17.41 -9.86 11.86
C SER A 101 -18.31 -10.88 11.16
N TRP A 102 -18.71 -10.62 9.90
CA TRP A 102 -19.52 -11.55 9.10
C TRP A 102 -18.68 -12.61 8.39
N ASN A 103 -17.36 -12.44 8.35
CA ASN A 103 -16.43 -13.34 7.68
C ASN A 103 -15.21 -13.58 8.58
N PRO A 104 -15.36 -14.30 9.70
CA PRO A 104 -14.28 -14.53 10.66
C PRO A 104 -13.08 -15.28 10.05
N GLN A 105 -13.28 -15.96 8.90
CA GLN A 105 -12.21 -16.58 8.13
C GLN A 105 -11.31 -15.57 7.41
N VAL A 106 -11.70 -14.30 7.28
CA VAL A 106 -10.92 -13.25 6.63
C VAL A 106 -10.01 -12.60 7.67
N ASN A 107 -8.71 -12.56 7.40
CA ASN A 107 -7.75 -11.92 8.29
C ASN A 107 -7.89 -10.38 8.21
N LYS A 108 -7.44 -9.68 9.26
CA LYS A 108 -7.55 -8.22 9.33
C LYS A 108 -6.75 -7.52 8.22
N SER A 109 -5.65 -8.11 7.78
CA SER A 109 -4.81 -7.62 6.68
C SER A 109 -5.47 -7.78 5.29
N CYS A 110 -6.61 -8.48 5.22
CA CYS A 110 -7.32 -8.80 3.99
C CYS A 110 -6.51 -9.57 2.92
N THR A 111 -5.46 -10.29 3.31
CA THR A 111 -4.57 -10.98 2.35
C THR A 111 -5.08 -12.34 1.92
N ASN A 112 -6.14 -12.85 2.57
CA ASN A 112 -6.68 -14.18 2.32
C ASN A 112 -8.06 -14.19 1.65
N LEU A 113 -8.39 -13.12 0.91
CA LEU A 113 -9.50 -13.14 -0.02
C LEU A 113 -9.14 -14.02 -1.22
N ILE A 114 -9.95 -15.06 -1.46
CA ILE A 114 -9.72 -16.01 -2.54
C ILE A 114 -10.61 -15.61 -3.72
N ASN A 115 -10.00 -15.34 -4.87
CA ASN A 115 -10.70 -15.07 -6.13
C ASN A 115 -11.71 -16.18 -6.43
N GLY A 116 -12.93 -15.80 -6.82
CA GLY A 116 -14.03 -16.73 -7.07
C GLY A 116 -14.78 -17.21 -5.82
N LYS A 117 -14.30 -16.94 -4.59
CA LYS A 117 -15.05 -17.27 -3.36
C LYS A 117 -16.05 -16.18 -2.96
N LYS A 118 -17.13 -16.61 -2.28
CA LYS A 118 -18.24 -15.77 -1.81
C LYS A 118 -18.08 -15.36 -0.35
N TYR A 119 -18.06 -14.07 -0.08
CA TYR A 119 -17.98 -13.49 1.26
C TYR A 119 -19.25 -12.72 1.62
N CYS A 120 -19.63 -12.75 2.90
CA CYS A 120 -20.81 -12.09 3.39
C CYS A 120 -20.66 -10.57 3.40
N VAL A 121 -21.62 -9.85 2.83
CA VAL A 121 -21.59 -8.38 2.72
C VAL A 121 -22.82 -7.70 3.30
N LYS A 122 -23.76 -8.47 3.87
CA LYS A 122 -24.90 -7.94 4.61
C LYS A 122 -25.46 -9.02 5.54
N LYS A 123 -25.68 -8.71 6.82
CA LYS A 123 -26.42 -9.57 7.75
C LYS A 123 -27.94 -9.30 7.64
N GLY A 124 -28.76 -10.35 7.69
CA GLY A 124 -30.21 -10.21 7.83
C GLY A 124 -30.54 -9.63 9.21
N SER A 125 -31.44 -8.65 9.28
CA SER A 125 -31.82 -8.00 10.54
C SER A 125 -32.83 -8.83 11.31
N SER A 126 -32.47 -9.29 12.50
CA SER A 126 -33.42 -9.32 13.63
C SER A 126 -33.51 -7.89 14.16
N SER A 127 -34.69 -7.29 14.03
CA SER A 127 -35.01 -5.91 14.35
C SER A 127 -34.80 -5.56 15.82
N SER A 128 -34.05 -4.49 16.10
CA SER A 128 -34.28 -3.64 17.27
C SER A 128 -33.96 -2.19 16.91
N SER A 129 -35.02 -1.47 16.59
CA SER A 129 -35.09 -0.03 16.34
C SER A 129 -34.94 0.77 17.64
N SER A 130 -34.18 1.87 17.61
CA SER A 130 -34.42 2.99 18.51
C SER A 130 -34.07 4.32 17.83
N SER A 131 -35.13 5.01 17.42
CA SER A 131 -35.19 6.39 16.94
C SER A 131 -35.18 7.39 18.10
N SER A 132 -34.54 8.56 17.91
CA SER A 132 -34.94 9.80 18.61
C SER A 132 -34.43 11.08 17.93
N THR A 133 -35.34 11.68 17.17
CA THR A 133 -35.82 13.08 17.15
C THR A 133 -34.87 14.29 17.34
N LYS A 134 -34.99 15.24 16.39
CA LYS A 134 -34.45 16.61 16.38
C LYS A 134 -35.09 17.52 17.45
N LYS A 135 -34.33 18.51 17.97
CA LYS A 135 -34.87 19.86 18.24
C LYS A 135 -33.78 20.94 18.19
N ALA A 136 -34.11 22.06 17.55
CA ALA A 136 -33.30 23.26 17.42
C ALA A 136 -33.65 24.31 18.49
N ALA A 137 -32.70 25.16 18.86
CA ALA A 137 -32.96 26.44 19.50
C ALA A 137 -31.92 27.49 19.07
N LYS A 138 -32.40 28.65 18.59
CA LYS A 138 -31.67 29.86 18.25
C LYS A 138 -31.19 30.58 19.52
N LYS A 139 -30.00 31.19 19.49
CA LYS A 139 -29.74 32.49 20.13
C LYS A 139 -28.76 33.31 19.28
N LYS A 140 -29.16 34.55 18.99
CA LYS A 140 -28.35 35.61 18.38
C LYS A 140 -27.45 36.23 19.46
N SER A 141 -26.18 36.49 19.15
CA SER A 141 -25.52 37.74 19.55
C SER A 141 -24.52 38.15 18.47
N SER A 142 -24.28 39.45 18.40
CA SER A 142 -23.83 40.21 17.23
C SER A 142 -22.34 40.56 17.24
N LYS A 143 -21.74 40.40 16.04
CA LYS A 143 -20.67 41.21 15.41
C LYS A 143 -19.32 41.38 16.14
N LYS A 144 -18.27 40.86 15.51
CA LYS A 144 -17.18 41.70 15.00
C LYS A 144 -16.78 41.23 13.59
N LYS A 145 -16.97 42.12 12.62
CA LYS A 145 -16.84 41.89 11.17
C LYS A 145 -15.37 42.05 10.79
N SER A 146 -14.64 40.95 10.66
CA SER A 146 -13.37 40.92 9.92
C SER A 146 -13.70 40.56 8.48
N SER A 147 -13.49 41.52 7.58
CA SER A 147 -13.75 41.38 6.15
C SER A 147 -12.69 40.48 5.49
N SER A 148 -12.84 39.16 5.57
CA SER A 148 -12.17 38.27 4.62
C SER A 148 -12.97 38.28 3.33
N LYS A 149 -12.43 38.87 2.25
CA LYS A 149 -12.94 38.64 0.89
C LYS A 149 -13.10 37.13 0.71
N LYS A 150 -14.32 36.66 0.41
CA LYS A 150 -14.60 35.26 0.11
C LYS A 150 -13.95 34.95 -1.23
N GLU A 151 -12.69 34.55 -1.20
CA GLU A 151 -11.94 34.14 -2.39
C GLU A 151 -12.69 32.97 -3.04
N THR A 152 -13.32 33.24 -4.18
CA THR A 152 -14.03 32.24 -4.98
C THR A 152 -12.99 31.42 -5.71
N ARG A 153 -12.57 30.31 -5.12
CA ARG A 153 -11.64 29.35 -5.75
C ARG A 153 -12.39 28.50 -6.77
N LYS A 154 -11.76 28.25 -7.91
CA LYS A 154 -12.28 27.31 -8.92
C LYS A 154 -12.13 25.88 -8.40
N LYS A 155 -13.17 25.07 -8.55
CA LYS A 155 -13.13 23.64 -8.23
C LYS A 155 -12.38 22.92 -9.36
N ILE A 156 -11.35 22.14 -9.01
CA ILE A 156 -10.57 21.32 -9.94
C ILE A 156 -11.20 19.93 -10.04
N GLN A 157 -11.55 19.34 -8.90
CA GLN A 157 -12.17 18.02 -8.84
C GLN A 157 -13.27 17.97 -7.78
N SER A 158 -14.26 17.11 -8.01
CA SER A 158 -15.35 16.86 -7.07
C SER A 158 -15.37 15.39 -6.68
N GLN A 159 -15.66 15.14 -5.41
CA GLN A 159 -15.83 13.79 -4.88
C GLN A 159 -14.62 12.86 -5.15
N SER A 160 -13.41 13.42 -5.14
CA SER A 160 -12.16 12.66 -5.28
C SER A 160 -11.99 11.76 -4.07
N ALA A 161 -11.57 10.51 -4.29
CA ALA A 161 -11.28 9.59 -3.19
C ALA A 161 -10.17 10.18 -2.31
N PHE A 162 -10.33 10.02 -1.00
CA PHE A 162 -9.43 10.56 0.01
C PHE A 162 -8.96 9.41 0.91
N THR A 163 -7.65 9.15 0.91
CA THR A 163 -7.00 8.17 1.79
C THR A 163 -5.84 8.82 2.53
N TYR A 164 -5.14 8.02 3.33
CA TYR A 164 -4.00 8.43 4.12
C TYR A 164 -2.86 7.45 3.90
N TYR A 165 -1.62 7.95 4.00
CA TYR A 165 -0.41 7.14 4.05
C TYR A 165 0.56 7.73 5.09
N TRP A 166 1.49 6.91 5.57
CA TRP A 166 2.41 7.26 6.66
C TRP A 166 3.76 6.54 6.53
N ILE A 167 4.69 6.82 7.44
CA ILE A 167 5.94 6.05 7.55
C ILE A 167 5.62 4.76 8.28
N ALA A 168 5.71 3.62 7.58
CA ALA A 168 5.51 2.33 8.20
C ALA A 168 6.51 2.12 9.36
N GLN A 169 6.03 1.64 10.50
CA GLN A 169 6.88 1.27 11.64
C GLN A 169 6.84 -0.25 11.85
N PRO A 170 7.95 -0.90 12.23
CA PRO A 170 7.98 -2.35 12.44
C PRO A 170 6.99 -2.81 13.52
N ASN A 171 6.75 -1.97 14.53
CA ASN A 171 5.90 -2.31 15.67
C ASN A 171 4.41 -2.40 15.30
N ASP A 172 4.02 -1.81 14.18
CA ASP A 172 2.63 -1.80 13.69
C ASP A 172 2.26 -3.16 13.07
N TYR A 173 3.25 -4.02 12.77
CA TYR A 173 3.07 -5.27 12.02
C TYR A 173 3.77 -6.44 12.71
N LYS A 174 3.01 -7.46 13.12
CA LYS A 174 3.53 -8.64 13.82
C LYS A 174 3.02 -9.91 13.15
N GLY A 175 3.81 -10.46 12.24
CA GLY A 175 3.51 -11.71 11.57
C GLY A 175 4.50 -12.02 10.45
N GLY A 176 4.49 -13.26 9.98
CA GLY A 176 5.33 -13.71 8.87
C GLY A 176 6.77 -14.09 9.26
N LYS A 177 7.48 -14.74 8.31
CA LYS A 177 8.89 -15.13 8.48
C LYS A 177 9.80 -13.91 8.40
N LYS A 178 11.05 -14.04 8.86
CA LYS A 178 12.05 -12.97 8.68
C LYS A 178 12.52 -12.93 7.24
N VAL A 179 12.48 -11.75 6.64
CA VAL A 179 12.93 -11.47 5.27
C VAL A 179 13.98 -10.35 5.27
N ALA A 180 14.78 -10.28 4.21
CA ALA A 180 15.81 -9.26 4.05
C ALA A 180 15.28 -8.11 3.18
N VAL A 181 15.33 -6.89 3.71
CA VAL A 181 15.01 -5.67 2.96
C VAL A 181 16.29 -5.16 2.33
N LYS A 182 16.27 -4.93 1.02
CA LYS A 182 17.47 -4.62 0.23
C LYS A 182 17.29 -3.37 -0.62
N THR A 183 18.41 -2.70 -0.89
CA THR A 183 18.44 -1.59 -1.83
C THR A 183 18.17 -2.05 -3.26
N CYS A 184 17.89 -1.14 -4.19
CA CYS A 184 17.83 -1.45 -5.62
C CYS A 184 19.11 -2.14 -6.16
N SER A 185 20.28 -1.80 -5.60
CA SER A 185 21.57 -2.45 -5.93
C SER A 185 21.77 -3.84 -5.29
N GLY A 186 20.84 -4.28 -4.43
CA GLY A 186 20.92 -5.58 -3.74
C GLY A 186 21.61 -5.55 -2.37
N GLN A 187 22.04 -4.37 -1.89
CA GLN A 187 22.64 -4.24 -0.56
C GLN A 187 21.59 -4.47 0.53
N THR A 188 21.85 -5.40 1.45
CA THR A 188 20.95 -5.63 2.60
C THR A 188 20.95 -4.44 3.55
N ILE A 189 19.77 -3.90 3.83
CA ILE A 189 19.56 -2.78 4.76
C ILE A 189 19.32 -3.31 6.18
N GLY A 190 18.53 -4.37 6.30
CA GLY A 190 18.18 -5.05 7.54
C GLY A 190 17.23 -6.23 7.31
N SER A 191 16.87 -6.92 8.39
CA SER A 191 15.90 -8.02 8.37
C SER A 191 14.69 -7.68 9.23
N VAL A 192 13.50 -7.94 8.70
CA VAL A 192 12.21 -7.61 9.31
C VAL A 192 11.20 -8.74 9.06
N SER A 193 10.02 -8.67 9.68
CA SER A 193 8.89 -9.56 9.37
C SER A 193 8.42 -9.39 7.93
N GLU A 194 8.00 -10.49 7.30
CA GLU A 194 7.42 -10.48 5.94
C GLU A 194 6.22 -9.53 5.85
N ASP A 195 5.29 -9.59 6.81
CA ASP A 195 4.13 -8.67 6.86
C ASP A 195 4.56 -7.20 6.88
N TYR A 196 5.65 -6.88 7.58
CA TYR A 196 6.19 -5.52 7.60
C TYR A 196 6.89 -5.17 6.29
N ALA A 197 7.59 -6.13 5.67
CA ALA A 197 8.23 -5.91 4.38
C ALA A 197 7.19 -5.64 3.29
N ASP A 198 6.05 -6.32 3.32
CA ASP A 198 4.90 -6.03 2.45
C ASP A 198 4.35 -4.62 2.71
N ALA A 199 4.20 -4.24 3.99
CA ALA A 199 3.78 -2.89 4.35
C ALA A 199 4.79 -1.82 3.90
N LEU A 200 6.10 -2.09 3.94
CA LEU A 200 7.12 -1.17 3.41
C LEU A 200 6.94 -0.92 1.91
N VAL A 201 6.58 -1.94 1.14
CA VAL A 201 6.25 -1.77 -0.28
C VAL A 201 4.95 -0.98 -0.43
N MET A 202 3.91 -1.33 0.34
CA MET A 202 2.59 -0.68 0.34
C MET A 202 2.65 0.83 0.62
N GLU A 203 3.25 1.20 1.75
CA GLU A 203 3.34 2.60 2.19
C GLU A 203 4.41 3.39 1.43
N GLY A 204 5.38 2.71 0.81
CA GLY A 204 6.47 3.30 0.06
C GLY A 204 7.54 4.00 0.91
N THR A 205 7.30 4.21 2.21
CA THR A 205 8.29 4.74 3.17
C THR A 205 8.16 4.01 4.51
N GLY A 206 9.28 3.70 5.15
CA GLY A 206 9.26 3.14 6.50
C GLY A 206 10.60 3.14 7.22
N VAL A 207 10.65 2.46 8.37
CA VAL A 207 11.84 2.38 9.21
C VAL A 207 12.41 0.97 9.27
N VAL A 208 13.69 0.81 8.97
CA VAL A 208 14.41 -0.47 9.11
C VAL A 208 15.59 -0.28 10.07
N GLY A 209 15.45 -0.81 11.29
CA GLY A 209 16.39 -0.53 12.38
C GLY A 209 16.36 0.96 12.74
N SER A 210 17.48 1.66 12.57
CA SER A 210 17.57 3.11 12.78
C SER A 210 17.43 3.95 11.50
N LYS A 211 17.32 3.30 10.33
CA LYS A 211 17.33 3.92 9.01
C LYS A 211 15.90 4.17 8.52
N ILE A 212 15.69 5.31 7.87
CA ILE A 212 14.49 5.53 7.05
C ILE A 212 14.78 4.98 5.67
N VAL A 213 13.82 4.26 5.10
CA VAL A 213 13.89 3.73 3.75
C VAL A 213 12.69 4.21 2.94
N ASN A 214 12.94 4.44 1.65
CA ASN A 214 11.93 4.77 0.66
C ASN A 214 11.91 3.68 -0.42
N LEU A 215 10.77 3.49 -1.07
CA LEU A 215 10.67 2.69 -2.29
C LEU A 215 11.45 3.40 -3.40
N GLY A 216 12.41 2.70 -3.99
CA GLY A 216 13.22 3.17 -5.11
C GLY A 216 12.53 2.98 -6.45
N GLY A 217 13.14 3.53 -7.50
CA GLY A 217 12.59 3.47 -8.87
C GLY A 217 12.74 2.14 -9.60
N CYS A 218 13.20 1.08 -8.93
CA CYS A 218 13.46 -0.23 -9.53
C CYS A 218 12.32 -1.23 -9.28
N THR A 219 12.24 -2.30 -10.09
CA THR A 219 11.25 -3.36 -9.91
C THR A 219 11.42 -4.05 -8.56
N CYS A 220 10.33 -4.14 -7.78
CA CYS A 220 10.37 -4.85 -6.52
C CYS A 220 10.20 -6.35 -6.68
N LYS A 221 11.28 -7.08 -6.37
CA LYS A 221 11.30 -8.54 -6.26
C LYS A 221 12.06 -8.91 -4.99
N ASP A 222 11.50 -9.79 -4.17
CA ASP A 222 12.09 -10.26 -2.91
C ASP A 222 12.56 -9.11 -1.99
N PHE A 223 11.75 -8.05 -1.91
CA PHE A 223 12.03 -6.82 -1.13
C PHE A 223 13.34 -6.11 -1.51
N LYS A 224 13.81 -6.29 -2.75
CA LYS A 224 14.97 -5.60 -3.35
C LYS A 224 14.51 -4.39 -4.16
N CYS A 225 14.05 -3.35 -3.46
CA CYS A 225 13.51 -2.17 -4.11
C CYS A 225 13.57 -0.89 -3.28
N PHE A 226 14.45 -0.82 -2.28
CA PHE A 226 14.49 0.32 -1.39
C PHE A 226 15.69 1.23 -1.63
N GLU A 227 15.63 2.42 -1.07
CA GLU A 227 16.72 3.38 -1.00
C GLU A 227 16.81 3.90 0.43
N MET A 228 18.03 4.12 0.92
CA MET A 228 18.25 4.67 2.25
C MET A 228 18.10 6.19 2.21
N VAL A 229 17.36 6.72 3.17
CA VAL A 229 17.11 8.16 3.29
C VAL A 229 18.03 8.75 4.34
N ASN A 230 18.57 9.94 4.05
CA ASN A 230 19.32 10.69 5.04
C ASN A 230 18.36 11.38 6.01
N ARG A 231 18.22 10.80 7.21
CA ARG A 231 17.32 11.28 8.26
C ARG A 231 17.58 12.73 8.71
N LYS A 232 18.78 13.28 8.50
CA LYS A 232 19.09 14.68 8.87
C LYS A 232 18.49 15.67 7.89
N SER A 233 18.55 15.38 6.59
CA SER A 233 17.95 16.23 5.56
C SER A 233 16.46 15.95 5.39
N ASP A 234 16.08 14.67 5.49
CA ASP A 234 14.76 14.18 5.09
C ASP A 234 14.15 13.33 6.23
N PRO A 235 13.85 13.93 7.39
CA PRO A 235 13.42 13.21 8.59
C PRO A 235 12.07 12.48 8.43
N TYR A 236 11.32 12.80 7.37
CA TYR A 236 9.99 12.27 7.10
C TYR A 236 9.92 11.41 5.83
N GLY A 237 11.07 11.07 5.25
CA GLY A 237 11.13 10.35 3.98
C GLY A 237 11.08 11.27 2.77
N LEU A 238 11.13 10.64 1.59
CA LEU A 238 11.12 11.30 0.29
C LEU A 238 9.82 11.02 -0.46
N THR A 239 9.46 11.92 -1.35
CA THR A 239 8.39 11.72 -2.33
C THR A 239 8.88 10.86 -3.49
N SER A 240 7.98 10.44 -4.37
CA SER A 240 8.32 9.78 -5.65
C SER A 240 9.23 10.60 -6.56
N TYR A 241 9.40 11.90 -6.27
CA TYR A 241 10.27 12.81 -7.01
C TYR A 241 11.58 13.15 -6.29
N GLY A 242 11.87 12.50 -5.15
CA GLY A 242 13.08 12.76 -4.36
C GLY A 242 13.06 14.08 -3.59
N THR A 243 11.90 14.73 -3.43
CA THR A 243 11.75 15.89 -2.55
C THR A 243 11.36 15.45 -1.13
N PRO A 244 11.58 16.25 -0.08
CA PRO A 244 11.23 15.87 1.28
C PRO A 244 9.70 15.77 1.48
N LEU A 245 9.24 14.69 2.10
CA LEU A 245 7.85 14.57 2.57
C LEU A 245 7.58 15.58 3.69
N ARG A 246 6.39 16.19 3.67
CA ARG A 246 5.97 17.19 4.67
C ARG A 246 4.66 16.74 5.31
N PRO A 247 4.68 16.32 6.58
CA PRO A 247 3.49 15.86 7.29
C PRO A 247 2.36 16.90 7.23
N TYR A 248 1.16 16.43 6.89
CA TYR A 248 -0.05 17.23 6.75
C TYR A 248 0.01 18.31 5.66
N VAL A 249 0.92 18.20 4.69
CA VAL A 249 1.04 19.16 3.57
C VAL A 249 1.14 18.43 2.25
N THR A 250 2.03 17.43 2.15
CA THR A 250 2.23 16.66 0.92
C THR A 250 1.04 15.73 0.68
N ILE A 251 0.60 15.67 -0.58
CA ILE A 251 -0.33 14.64 -1.06
C ILE A 251 0.20 13.93 -2.28
N ALA A 252 -0.17 12.66 -2.40
CA ALA A 252 0.03 11.88 -3.62
C ALA A 252 -1.17 12.01 -4.56
N SER A 253 -0.91 12.23 -5.85
CA SER A 253 -1.94 12.24 -6.90
C SER A 253 -1.31 11.94 -8.26
N ASN A 254 -2.00 11.17 -9.10
CA ASN A 254 -1.49 10.82 -10.43
C ASN A 254 -2.14 11.63 -11.57
N ASP A 255 -3.20 12.37 -11.28
CA ASP A 255 -3.98 13.15 -12.25
C ASP A 255 -4.01 14.66 -11.95
N ILE A 256 -3.36 15.09 -10.86
CA ILE A 256 -3.07 16.51 -10.59
C ILE A 256 -1.57 16.73 -10.79
N LYS A 257 -1.21 17.79 -11.52
CA LYS A 257 0.19 18.09 -11.83
C LYS A 257 1.02 18.33 -10.56
N LYS A 258 2.22 17.74 -10.48
CA LYS A 258 3.23 18.04 -9.45
C LYS A 258 3.45 19.55 -9.28
N GLY A 259 3.63 19.99 -8.05
CA GLY A 259 3.83 21.40 -7.66
C GLY A 259 2.54 22.20 -7.57
N THR A 260 1.39 21.61 -7.88
CA THR A 260 0.10 22.29 -7.76
C THR A 260 -0.27 22.45 -6.29
N LYS A 261 -0.44 23.70 -5.86
CA LYS A 261 -1.09 23.99 -4.58
C LYS A 261 -2.59 23.78 -4.74
N ILE A 262 -3.17 22.98 -3.85
CA ILE A 262 -4.61 22.73 -3.81
C ILE A 262 -5.19 23.20 -2.48
N TYR A 263 -6.50 23.44 -2.50
CA TYR A 263 -7.27 23.77 -1.31
C TYR A 263 -8.40 22.76 -1.13
N VAL A 264 -8.45 22.14 0.04
CA VAL A 264 -9.47 21.18 0.42
C VAL A 264 -10.25 21.72 1.64
N PRO A 265 -11.44 22.31 1.43
CA PRO A 265 -12.19 22.97 2.49
C PRO A 265 -12.53 22.04 3.67
N SER A 266 -12.75 20.76 3.40
CA SER A 266 -13.12 19.77 4.42
C SER A 266 -12.05 19.57 5.49
N LEU A 267 -10.79 19.92 5.22
CA LEU A 267 -9.68 19.80 6.17
C LEU A 267 -9.51 21.05 7.04
N VAL A 268 -10.23 22.14 6.76
CA VAL A 268 -10.07 23.39 7.53
C VAL A 268 -10.54 23.18 8.96
N GLY A 269 -9.68 23.54 9.91
CA GLY A 269 -9.97 23.42 11.35
C GLY A 269 -9.71 22.04 11.94
N TRP A 270 -9.22 21.07 11.15
CA TRP A 270 -8.80 19.77 11.69
C TRP A 270 -7.69 19.98 12.71
N LYS A 271 -7.84 19.39 13.90
CA LYS A 271 -6.78 19.43 14.91
C LYS A 271 -5.67 18.50 14.48
N ILE A 272 -4.44 18.99 14.44
CA ILE A 272 -3.29 18.17 14.09
C ILE A 272 -2.88 17.30 15.29
N PRO A 273 -2.88 15.96 15.16
CA PRO A 273 -2.40 15.08 16.22
C PRO A 273 -0.98 15.44 16.66
N GLY A 274 -0.75 15.48 17.98
CA GLY A 274 0.55 15.86 18.55
C GLY A 274 0.89 17.36 18.48
N SER A 275 -0.04 18.23 18.05
CA SER A 275 0.21 19.68 17.88
C SER A 275 -0.95 20.53 18.38
N LYS A 276 -0.67 21.80 18.69
CA LYS A 276 -1.70 22.83 18.99
C LYS A 276 -2.26 23.49 17.73
N LYS A 277 -1.73 23.15 16.56
CA LYS A 277 -2.10 23.74 15.27
C LYS A 277 -3.38 23.10 14.73
N THR A 278 -4.10 23.87 13.92
CA THR A 278 -5.22 23.37 13.12
C THR A 278 -4.92 23.49 11.63
N HIS A 279 -5.34 22.51 10.85
CA HIS A 279 -5.10 22.50 9.43
C HIS A 279 -5.87 23.61 8.70
N ASN A 280 -5.24 24.28 7.74
CA ASN A 280 -5.82 25.41 6.99
C ASN A 280 -6.41 25.03 5.62
N GLY A 281 -6.40 23.74 5.28
CA GLY A 281 -6.91 23.19 4.02
C GLY A 281 -5.94 23.30 2.83
N CYS A 282 -4.76 23.91 3.01
CA CYS A 282 -3.78 24.07 1.94
C CYS A 282 -2.84 22.86 1.86
N LEU A 283 -2.75 22.25 0.68
CA LEU A 283 -1.90 21.08 0.42
C LEU A 283 -1.03 21.31 -0.81
N LEU A 284 0.05 20.54 -0.94
CA LEU A 284 0.87 20.48 -2.15
C LEU A 284 0.83 19.09 -2.76
N VAL A 285 0.50 19.03 -4.06
CA VAL A 285 0.71 17.83 -4.87
C VAL A 285 2.20 17.71 -5.15
N ASP A 286 2.89 16.82 -4.44
CA ASP A 286 4.34 16.64 -4.59
C ASP A 286 4.75 15.18 -4.50
N ASP A 287 3.80 14.26 -4.65
CA ASP A 287 4.03 12.82 -4.57
C ASP A 287 3.13 12.08 -5.56
N GLN A 288 3.45 10.81 -5.83
CA GLN A 288 2.65 9.93 -6.69
C GLN A 288 2.39 8.61 -6.00
N SER A 289 1.27 7.99 -6.36
CA SER A 289 0.91 6.69 -5.84
C SER A 289 0.99 5.63 -6.92
N TRP A 290 1.46 4.45 -6.55
CA TRP A 290 1.41 3.27 -7.39
C TRP A 290 0.12 2.46 -7.18
N SER A 291 -0.64 2.73 -6.11
CA SER A 291 -1.80 1.93 -5.68
C SER A 291 -3.14 2.37 -6.26
N PHE A 292 -3.19 3.53 -6.94
CA PHE A 292 -4.41 4.05 -7.57
C PHE A 292 -4.13 4.75 -8.90
N LYS A 293 -5.20 5.00 -9.68
CA LYS A 293 -5.13 5.73 -10.97
C LYS A 293 -5.36 7.23 -10.73
N GLY A 294 -6.43 7.81 -11.27
CA GLY A 294 -6.79 9.23 -11.06
C GLY A 294 -7.99 9.41 -10.13
N LYS A 295 -8.37 10.68 -9.90
CA LYS A 295 -9.48 11.13 -9.06
C LYS A 295 -9.39 10.63 -7.62
N HIS A 296 -8.16 10.56 -7.12
CA HIS A 296 -7.78 10.08 -5.81
C HIS A 296 -6.62 10.93 -5.31
N ILE A 297 -6.68 11.37 -4.06
CA ILE A 297 -5.54 11.95 -3.36
C ILE A 297 -5.25 11.17 -2.08
N ASP A 298 -3.96 11.00 -1.79
CA ASP A 298 -3.48 10.36 -0.57
C ASP A 298 -2.85 11.41 0.34
N PHE A 299 -3.31 11.51 1.59
CA PHE A 299 -2.90 12.56 2.52
C PHE A 299 -1.84 12.05 3.50
N TYR A 300 -0.64 12.63 3.42
CA TYR A 300 0.49 12.19 4.24
C TYR A 300 0.34 12.65 5.70
N VAL A 301 0.22 11.70 6.63
CA VAL A 301 -0.02 11.98 8.06
C VAL A 301 1.09 11.52 8.99
N TYR A 302 2.25 11.17 8.43
CA TYR A 302 3.49 10.80 9.12
C TYR A 302 3.45 9.48 9.92
N ALA A 303 2.40 9.22 10.70
CA ALA A 303 2.28 8.02 11.53
C ALA A 303 0.86 7.42 11.50
N MET A 304 0.78 6.10 11.68
CA MET A 304 -0.48 5.36 11.71
C MET A 304 -1.44 5.87 12.79
N ASP A 305 -0.95 6.18 13.98
CA ASP A 305 -1.77 6.70 15.09
C ASP A 305 -2.42 8.05 14.73
N ASN A 306 -1.75 8.86 13.92
CA ASN A 306 -2.30 10.14 13.44
C ASN A 306 -3.45 9.88 12.45
N TYR A 307 -3.27 8.91 11.54
CA TYR A 307 -4.35 8.45 10.66
C TYR A 307 -5.56 7.99 11.48
N GLN A 308 -5.36 7.07 12.44
CA GLN A 308 -6.45 6.53 13.27
C GLN A 308 -7.20 7.64 14.01
N THR A 309 -6.48 8.61 14.55
CA THR A 309 -7.05 9.78 15.24
C THR A 309 -7.91 10.62 14.30
N LEU A 310 -7.39 10.96 13.11
CA LEU A 310 -8.09 11.79 12.14
C LEU A 310 -9.30 11.08 11.52
N ASP A 311 -9.14 9.80 11.15
CA ASP A 311 -10.22 9.00 10.55
C ASP A 311 -11.37 8.80 11.52
N LYS A 312 -11.08 8.51 12.80
CA LYS A 312 -12.08 8.42 13.86
C LYS A 312 -12.81 9.75 14.09
N ALA A 313 -12.13 10.87 13.93
CA ALA A 313 -12.72 12.19 14.18
C ALA A 313 -13.58 12.70 13.01
N HIS A 314 -13.22 12.37 11.77
CA HIS A 314 -13.76 13.03 10.58
C HIS A 314 -14.43 12.09 9.58
N HIS A 315 -14.09 10.80 9.56
CA HIS A 315 -14.65 9.78 8.66
C HIS A 315 -14.71 10.23 7.18
N LEU A 316 -13.68 10.94 6.74
CA LEU A 316 -13.64 11.58 5.43
C LEU A 316 -13.06 10.61 4.39
N ASN A 317 -13.88 10.22 3.42
CA ASN A 317 -13.48 9.27 2.35
C ASN A 317 -13.48 9.90 0.96
N LYS A 318 -14.05 11.10 0.82
CA LYS A 318 -14.12 11.87 -0.42
C LYS A 318 -14.01 13.36 -0.14
N VAL A 319 -13.40 14.08 -1.07
CA VAL A 319 -13.22 15.53 -0.96
C VAL A 319 -13.47 16.26 -2.26
N ASP A 320 -13.86 17.52 -2.13
CA ASP A 320 -13.84 18.46 -3.24
C ASP A 320 -12.51 19.23 -3.19
N ILE A 321 -11.85 19.32 -4.34
CA ILE A 321 -10.52 19.91 -4.50
C ILE A 321 -10.64 21.19 -5.30
N TYR A 322 -10.04 22.27 -4.79
CA TYR A 322 -10.04 23.60 -5.40
C TYR A 322 -8.62 24.06 -5.72
N GLU A 323 -8.50 25.02 -6.63
CA GLU A 323 -7.25 25.73 -6.89
C GLU A 323 -6.74 26.39 -5.61
N GLY A 324 -5.47 26.17 -5.27
CA GLY A 324 -4.89 26.70 -4.04
C GLY A 324 -4.74 28.22 -4.06
N GLY A 325 -4.33 28.80 -5.20
CA GLY A 325 -4.13 30.25 -5.34
C GLY A 325 -3.24 30.82 -4.25
N SER A 326 -3.79 31.74 -3.45
CA SER A 326 -3.11 32.40 -2.33
C SER A 326 -2.89 31.51 -1.09
N CYS A 327 -3.28 30.23 -1.13
CA CYS A 327 -3.03 29.28 -0.03
C CYS A 327 -1.57 29.27 0.41
N LYS A 328 -1.37 29.42 1.73
CA LYS A 328 -0.07 29.31 2.39
C LYS A 328 0.09 27.91 2.97
N LEU A 329 1.10 27.19 2.49
CA LEU A 329 1.51 25.92 3.10
C LEU A 329 2.12 26.21 4.48
N LEU A 330 1.66 25.52 5.52
CA LEU A 330 2.16 25.68 6.88
C LEU A 330 3.15 24.57 7.22
N ASN A 331 3.96 24.78 8.25
CA ASN A 331 4.65 23.69 8.92
C ASN A 331 3.80 23.25 10.11
N TYR A 332 3.38 21.98 10.14
CA TYR A 332 2.53 21.43 11.20
C TYR A 332 3.29 20.65 12.28
N MET A 333 4.48 20.15 11.91
CA MET A 333 5.46 19.61 12.85
C MET A 333 6.26 20.74 13.50
#